data_AF-A0A497FJX2-F1
#
_entry.id   AF-A0A497FJX2-F1
#
_cell.length_a   1.000
_cell.length_b   1.000
_cell.length_c   1.000
_cell.angle_alpha   90.00
_cell.angle_beta   90.00
_cell.angle_gamma   90.00
#
_symmetry.space_group_name_H-M   'P 1'
#
loop_
_entity.id
_entity.type
_entity.pdbx_description
1 polymer ?
#
loop_
_entity_poly.entity_id
_entity_poly.type
_entity_poly.pdbx_seq_one_letter_code
_entity_poly.pdbx_strand_id
1 'polypeptide(L)'
;MSRDQVLGAFLMLVSILGILLYGWLVFLTDWAMVVLQLTGFIAVAGVLGILSWIGYTLATTPPPKPIEDIEKEIEEASKKEMPQATVEDGLET
;
A
#
# COMPACT_ATOMS: atom_id res chain seq x y z
N MET A 1 12.47 15.94 -22.95
CA MET A 1 12.37 14.68 -22.18
C MET A 1 10.94 14.54 -21.70
N SER A 2 10.31 13.37 -21.87
CA SER A 2 8.98 13.16 -21.31
C SER A 2 9.04 13.27 -19.78
N ARG A 3 7.97 13.77 -19.16
CA ARG A 3 7.94 13.93 -17.70
C ARG A 3 8.16 12.60 -16.98
N ASP A 4 7.73 11.51 -17.59
CA ASP A 4 7.92 10.15 -17.10
C ASP A 4 9.39 9.70 -17.16
N GLN A 5 10.14 10.09 -18.20
CA GLN A 5 11.58 9.83 -18.27
C GLN A 5 12.37 10.62 -17.23
N VAL A 6 11.96 11.87 -16.94
CA VAL A 6 12.61 12.69 -15.91
C VAL A 6 12.38 12.09 -14.53
N LEU A 7 11.15 11.65 -14.25
CA LEU A 7 10.81 11.02 -12.98
C LEU A 7 11.56 9.69 -12.81
N GLY A 8 11.62 8.87 -13.86
CA GLY A 8 12.38 7.62 -13.87
C GLY A 8 13.88 7.82 -13.68
N ALA A 9 14.48 8.79 -14.40
CA ALA A 9 15.89 9.12 -14.26
C ALA A 9 16.22 9.69 -12.86
N PHE A 10 15.34 10.52 -12.31
CA PHE A 10 15.48 11.04 -10.95
C PHE A 10 15.44 9.92 -9.91
N LEU A 11 14.45 9.01 -10.01
CA LEU A 11 14.32 7.87 -9.11
C LEU A 11 15.56 6.95 -9.19
N MET A 12 16.07 6.72 -10.40
CA MET A 12 17.29 5.95 -10.62
C MET A 12 18.49 6.62 -9.94
N LEU A 13 18.67 7.93 -10.14
CA LEU A 13 19.81 8.66 -9.59
C LEU A 13 19.76 8.71 -8.06
N VAL A 14 18.60 8.98 -7.48
CA VAL A 14 18.38 8.99 -6.02
C VAL A 14 18.62 7.61 -5.42
N SER A 15 18.15 6.55 -6.08
CA SER A 15 18.37 5.17 -5.62
C SER A 15 19.86 4.81 -5.62
N ILE A 16 20.57 5.10 -6.73
CA ILE A 16 22.00 4.85 -6.84
C ILE A 16 22.78 5.62 -5.78
N LEU A 17 22.49 6.91 -5.60
CA LEU A 17 23.11 7.73 -4.56
C LEU A 17 22.82 7.19 -3.16
N GLY A 18 21.58 6.76 -2.89
CA GLY A 18 21.19 6.15 -1.62
C GLY A 18 21.97 4.88 -1.32
N ILE A 19 22.16 3.99 -2.30
CA ILE A 19 22.93 2.74 -2.15
C ILE A 19 24.40 3.06 -1.87
N LEU A 20 25.00 3.98 -2.63
CA LEU A 20 26.39 4.37 -2.44
C LEU A 20 26.64 5.01 -1.08
N LEU A 21 25.74 5.91 -0.64
CA LEU A 21 25.85 6.61 0.63
C LEU A 21 25.61 5.66 1.81
N TYR A 22 24.63 4.77 1.72
CA TYR A 22 24.39 3.73 2.73
C TYR A 22 25.56 2.76 2.83
N GLY A 23 26.06 2.26 1.69
CA GLY A 23 27.22 1.39 1.64
C GLY A 23 28.46 2.06 2.24
N TRP A 24 28.72 3.33 1.90
CA TRP A 24 29.82 4.09 2.49
C TRP A 24 29.70 4.20 4.01
N LEU A 25 28.50 4.54 4.51
CA LEU A 25 28.26 4.73 5.94
C LEU A 25 28.37 3.42 6.74
N VAL A 26 27.97 2.29 6.14
CA VAL A 26 28.03 0.96 6.78
C VAL A 26 29.43 0.35 6.72
N PHE A 27 30.18 0.54 5.64
CA PHE A 27 31.47 -0.16 5.45
C PHE A 27 32.71 0.67 5.83
N LEU A 28 32.66 2.00 5.74
CA LEU A 28 33.84 2.86 5.94
C LEU A 28 33.79 3.71 7.22
N THR A 29 32.73 3.60 8.01
CA THR A 29 32.54 4.45 9.19
C THR A 29 32.37 3.59 10.45
N ASP A 30 33.00 3.98 11.57
CA ASP A 30 32.87 3.28 12.87
C ASP A 30 31.42 3.24 13.41
N TRP A 31 30.53 4.04 12.83
CA TRP A 31 29.10 4.09 13.14
C TRP A 31 28.30 2.94 12.49
N ALA A 32 28.97 2.05 11.75
CA ALA A 32 28.37 0.90 11.08
C ALA A 32 27.39 0.12 11.96
N MET A 33 27.78 -0.13 13.23
CA MET A 33 26.95 -0.87 14.17
C MET A 33 25.64 -0.14 14.49
N VAL A 34 25.71 1.18 14.70
CA VAL A 34 24.53 2.01 14.99
C VAL A 34 23.61 2.09 13.76
N VAL A 35 24.18 2.24 12.57
CA VAL A 35 23.43 2.30 11.31
C VAL A 35 22.71 0.97 11.04
N LEU A 36 23.39 -0.16 11.23
CA LEU A 36 22.79 -1.49 11.06
C LEU A 36 21.72 -1.78 12.13
N GLN A 37 21.93 -1.36 13.37
CA GLN A 37 20.92 -1.48 14.42
C GLN A 37 19.67 -0.66 14.07
N LEU A 38 19.85 0.56 13.55
CA LEU A 38 18.74 1.42 13.17
C LEU A 38 17.95 0.86 11.99
N THR A 39 18.61 0.37 10.94
CA THR A 39 17.90 -0.24 9.80
C THR A 39 17.22 -1.54 10.17
N GLY A 40 17.87 -2.38 10.99
CA GLY A 40 17.26 -3.58 11.56
C GLY A 40 16.04 -3.25 12.43
N PHE A 41 16.14 -2.24 13.28
CA PHE A 41 15.02 -1.79 14.09
C PHE A 41 13.87 -1.27 13.23
N ILE A 42 14.12 -0.46 12.20
CA ILE A 42 13.09 0.03 11.29
C ILE A 42 12.41 -1.14 10.55
N ALA A 43 13.17 -2.13 10.10
CA ALA A 43 12.60 -3.32 9.46
C ALA A 43 11.66 -4.08 10.41
N VAL A 44 12.10 -4.33 11.64
CA VAL A 44 11.29 -5.02 12.66
C VAL A 44 10.09 -4.16 13.07
N ALA A 45 10.27 -2.86 13.30
CA ALA A 45 9.22 -1.92 13.64
C ALA A 45 8.17 -1.77 12.53
N GLY A 46 8.58 -1.87 11.25
CA GLY A 46 7.65 -1.91 10.13
C GLY A 46 6.75 -3.15 10.18
N VAL A 47 7.33 -4.33 10.38
CA VAL A 47 6.56 -5.58 10.50
C VAL A 47 5.66 -5.56 11.74
N LEU A 48 6.20 -5.22 12.90
CA LEU A 48 5.44 -5.12 14.14
C LEU A 48 4.38 -4.01 14.07
N GLY A 49 4.65 -2.91 13.39
CA GLY A 49 3.69 -1.83 13.17
C GLY A 49 2.48 -2.29 12.37
N ILE A 50 2.70 -3.06 11.29
CA ILE A 50 1.62 -3.67 10.51
C ILE A 50 0.83 -4.67 11.39
N LEU A 51 1.52 -5.55 12.13
CA LEU A 51 0.86 -6.50 13.03
C LEU A 51 0.06 -5.81 14.13
N SER A 52 0.61 -4.73 14.68
CA SER A 52 -0.05 -3.91 15.70
C SER A 52 -1.28 -3.20 15.13
N TRP A 53 -1.21 -2.71 13.89
CA TRP A 53 -2.36 -2.14 13.19
C TRP A 53 -3.47 -3.17 12.95
N ILE A 54 -3.12 -4.38 12.52
CA ILE A 54 -4.09 -5.47 12.34
C ILE A 54 -4.69 -5.89 13.69
N GLY A 55 -3.88 -6.01 14.73
CA GLY A 55 -4.36 -6.27 16.09
C GLY A 55 -5.29 -5.18 16.59
N TYR A 56 -4.98 -3.91 16.27
CA TYR A 56 -5.82 -2.76 16.60
C TYR A 56 -7.17 -2.82 15.87
N THR A 57 -7.20 -3.14 14.57
CA THR A 57 -8.47 -3.27 13.84
C THR A 57 -9.29 -4.43 14.37
N LEU A 58 -8.70 -5.60 14.65
CA LEU A 58 -9.43 -6.74 15.24
C LEU A 58 -9.98 -6.45 16.64
N ALA A 59 -9.22 -5.75 17.48
CA ALA A 59 -9.66 -5.38 18.83
C ALA A 59 -10.74 -4.30 18.82
N THR A 60 -10.79 -3.45 17.79
CA THR A 60 -11.76 -2.35 17.68
C THR A 60 -12.92 -2.65 16.74
N THR A 61 -12.89 -3.76 16.01
CA THR A 61 -14.07 -4.28 15.30
C THR A 61 -14.92 -5.11 16.26
N PRO A 62 -16.12 -4.64 16.67
CA PRO A 62 -17.09 -5.50 17.33
C PRO A 62 -17.45 -6.67 16.40
N PRO A 63 -17.77 -7.84 16.98
CA PRO A 63 -17.97 -9.08 16.23
C PRO A 63 -18.91 -8.86 15.04
N PRO A 64 -18.54 -9.40 13.87
CA PRO A 64 -19.24 -9.15 12.61
C PRO A 64 -20.73 -9.39 12.80
N LYS A 65 -21.54 -8.39 12.39
CA LYS A 65 -23.00 -8.52 12.38
C LYS A 65 -23.39 -9.73 11.50
N PRO A 66 -24.49 -10.43 11.82
CA PRO A 66 -24.94 -11.61 11.08
C PRO A 66 -24.99 -11.35 9.57
N ILE A 67 -24.53 -12.33 8.80
CA ILE A 67 -24.28 -12.29 7.36
C ILE A 67 -25.52 -11.85 6.54
N GLU A 68 -26.73 -12.06 7.08
CA GLU A 68 -28.02 -11.76 6.43
C GLU A 68 -28.26 -10.27 6.11
N ASP A 69 -27.73 -9.34 6.91
CA ASP A 69 -27.93 -7.90 6.68
C ASP A 69 -27.00 -7.38 5.58
N ILE A 70 -25.80 -7.95 5.46
CA ILE A 70 -24.79 -7.57 4.46
C ILE A 70 -25.21 -8.06 3.06
N GLU A 71 -25.80 -9.25 2.95
CA GLU A 71 -26.32 -9.77 1.68
C GLU A 71 -27.45 -8.91 1.12
N LYS A 72 -28.39 -8.45 1.96
CA LYS A 72 -29.50 -7.59 1.53
C LYS A 72 -29.04 -6.21 1.08
N GLU A 73 -28.06 -5.61 1.76
CA GLU A 73 -27.49 -4.31 1.34
C GLU A 73 -26.72 -4.42 0.02
N ILE A 74 -25.99 -5.51 -0.21
CA ILE A 74 -25.28 -5.78 -1.49
C ILE A 74 -26.28 -6.03 -2.63
N GLU A 75 -27.37 -6.75 -2.37
CA GLU A 75 -28.42 -7.02 -3.34
C GLU A 75 -29.19 -5.73 -3.71
N GLU A 76 -29.48 -4.87 -2.73
CA GLU A 76 -30.07 -3.55 -2.98
C GLU A 76 -29.12 -2.58 -3.71
N ALA A 77 -27.82 -2.61 -3.41
CA ALA A 77 -26.81 -1.82 -4.12
C ALA A 77 -26.68 -2.28 -5.58
N SER A 78 -26.56 -3.59 -5.81
CA SER A 78 -26.49 -4.20 -7.15
C SER A 78 -27.75 -3.91 -7.98
N LYS A 79 -28.94 -4.00 -7.36
CA LYS A 79 -30.22 -3.70 -8.03
C LYS A 79 -30.42 -2.22 -8.35
N LYS A 80 -29.76 -1.31 -7.63
CA LYS A 80 -29.74 0.14 -7.94
C LYS A 80 -28.75 0.51 -9.04
N GLU A 81 -27.71 -0.29 -9.27
CA GLU A 81 -26.69 -0.02 -10.31
C GLU A 81 -27.08 -0.56 -11.70
N MET A 82 -27.88 -1.62 -11.78
CA MET A 82 -28.33 -2.23 -13.05
C MET A 82 -29.46 -1.54 -13.87
N PRO A 83 -30.20 -0.50 -13.43
CA PRO A 83 -31.24 0.12 -14.27
C PRO A 83 -30.75 1.02 -15.42
N GLN A 84 -29.46 1.35 -15.51
CA GLN A 84 -28.96 2.41 -16.40
C GLN A 84 -28.03 1.93 -17.54
N ALA A 85 -27.72 0.64 -17.66
CA ALA A 85 -26.67 0.16 -18.58
C ALA A 85 -27.13 -0.81 -19.69
N THR A 86 -28.43 -0.97 -19.98
CA THR A 86 -28.89 -1.99 -20.96
C THR A 86 -29.93 -1.48 -21.96
N VAL A 87 -29.93 -0.20 -22.33
CA VAL A 87 -30.86 0.27 -23.37
C VAL A 87 -30.24 1.26 -24.36
N GLU A 88 -28.96 1.16 -24.73
CA GLU A 88 -28.42 2.01 -25.82
C GLU A 88 -27.36 1.36 -26.73
N ASP A 89 -27.20 0.04 -26.74
CA ASP A 89 -26.28 -0.61 -27.70
C ASP A 89 -26.93 -1.85 -28.33
N GLY A 90 -27.94 -1.62 -29.18
CA GLY A 90 -28.68 -2.71 -29.78
C GLY A 90 -29.82 -2.38 -30.74
N LEU A 91 -29.85 -1.20 -31.37
CA LEU A 91 -30.53 -0.96 -32.65
C LEU A 91 -30.30 0.51 -33.06
N GLU A 92 -29.49 0.76 -34.08
CA GLU A 92 -29.82 1.61 -35.24
C GLU A 92 -28.59 1.77 -36.15
N THR A 93 -28.74 1.21 -37.36
CA THR A 93 -28.01 1.42 -38.63
C THR A 93 -26.51 1.11 -38.71
#